data_AF-A0A1C4QR79-F1
#
_entry.id   AF-A0A1C4QR79-F1
#
_cell.length_a   1.000
_cell.length_b   1.000
_cell.length_c   1.000
_cell.angle_alpha   90.00
_cell.angle_beta   90.00
_cell.angle_gamma   90.00
#
_symmetry.space_group_name_H-M   'P 1'
#
loop_
_entity.id
_entity.type
_entity.pdbx_description
1 polymer ?
#
loop_
_entity_poly.entity_id
_entity_poly.type
_entity_poly.pdbx_seq_one_letter_code
_entity_poly.pdbx_strand_id
1 'polypeptide(L)'
;MREILDALGRDGEPLPDLVIADHGWAGCAGGRGLETVGFADSNDPALFVGEAEQSIRVSVPLDDNVAPHYYAPLTAYLLEAAGLDPAA
;
A
#
# COMPACT_ATOMS: atom_id res chain seq x y z
N MET A 1 2.15 10.35 5.68
CA MET A 1 3.42 9.90 5.04
C MET A 1 4.52 10.96 5.03
N ARG A 2 4.37 12.10 4.34
CA ARG A 2 5.42 13.15 4.22
C ARG A 2 6.12 13.48 5.54
N GLU A 3 5.35 13.91 6.53
CA GLU A 3 5.88 14.30 7.85
C GLU A 3 6.56 13.15 8.59
N ILE A 4 6.09 11.91 8.41
CA ILE A 4 6.68 10.72 9.05
C ILE A 4 8.08 10.47 8.46
N LEU A 5 8.19 10.46 7.13
CA LEU A 5 9.48 10.26 6.47
C LEU A 5 10.45 11.43 6.73
N ASP A 6 9.94 12.66 6.80
CA ASP A 6 10.73 13.84 7.14
C ASP A 6 11.19 13.82 8.61
N ALA A 7 10.36 13.34 9.54
CA ALA A 7 10.75 13.16 10.93
C ALA A 7 11.85 12.10 11.08
N LEU A 8 11.68 10.92 10.48
CA LEU A 8 12.71 9.86 10.49
C LEU A 8 14.05 10.38 9.97
N GLY A 9 14.04 11.08 8.82
CA GLY A 9 15.25 11.69 8.27
C GLY A 9 15.89 12.74 9.17
N ARG A 10 15.10 13.57 9.86
CA ARG A 10 15.60 14.57 10.83
C ARG A 10 16.22 13.92 12.07
N ASP A 11 15.64 12.84 12.54
CA ASP A 11 16.09 12.13 13.74
C ASP A 11 17.24 11.15 13.45
N GLY A 12 17.62 11.00 12.18
CA GLY A 12 18.68 10.08 11.74
C GLY A 12 18.27 8.61 11.78
N GLU A 13 16.97 8.35 11.87
CA GLU A 13 16.39 7.00 11.87
C GLU A 13 16.32 6.44 10.44
N PRO A 14 16.43 5.12 10.26
CA PRO A 14 16.31 4.50 8.95
C PRO A 14 14.90 4.70 8.37
N LEU A 15 14.83 4.88 7.06
CA LEU A 15 13.56 4.84 6.33
C LEU A 15 13.07 3.39 6.21
N PRO A 16 11.75 3.17 6.01
CA PRO A 16 11.22 1.84 5.75
C PRO A 16 11.78 1.26 4.44
N ASP A 17 12.15 -0.03 4.46
CA ASP A 17 12.55 -0.75 3.26
C ASP A 17 11.37 -1.04 2.31
N LEU A 18 10.15 -1.10 2.85
CA LEU A 18 8.92 -1.34 2.12
C LEU A 18 7.78 -0.53 2.75
N VAL A 19 6.99 0.11 1.89
CA VAL A 19 5.72 0.75 2.27
C VAL A 19 4.56 -0.01 1.64
N ILE A 20 3.55 -0.36 2.45
CA ILE A 20 2.26 -0.89 1.99
C ILE A 20 1.19 0.07 2.49
N ALA A 21 0.51 0.79 1.60
CA ALA A 21 -0.38 1.87 2.02
C ALA A 21 -1.48 2.23 0.99
N ASP A 22 -2.43 3.07 1.42
CA ASP A 22 -3.46 3.70 0.58
C ASP A 22 -2.87 4.73 -0.41
N HIS A 23 -3.71 5.25 -1.32
CA HIS A 23 -3.31 6.18 -2.37
C HIS A 23 -2.56 7.42 -1.88
N GLY A 24 -2.96 8.00 -0.74
CA GLY A 24 -2.35 9.22 -0.21
C GLY A 24 -0.96 8.98 0.37
N TRP A 25 -0.74 7.80 0.94
CA TRP A 25 0.53 7.43 1.55
C TRP A 25 1.48 6.77 0.56
N ALA A 26 0.98 5.85 -0.27
CA ALA A 26 1.74 5.16 -1.30
C ALA A 26 2.32 6.14 -2.32
N GLY A 27 1.52 7.09 -2.82
CA GLY A 27 2.02 8.09 -3.78
C GLY A 27 3.17 8.94 -3.21
N CYS A 28 3.10 9.30 -1.92
CA CYS A 28 4.16 10.05 -1.27
C CYS A 28 5.44 9.21 -1.05
N ALA A 29 5.31 7.92 -0.73
CA ALA A 29 6.44 7.03 -0.53
C ALA A 29 7.13 6.68 -1.86
N GLY A 30 6.35 6.26 -2.86
CA GLY A 30 6.84 5.94 -4.19
C GLY A 30 7.49 7.14 -4.87
N GLY A 31 6.91 8.34 -4.75
CA GLY A 31 7.50 9.58 -5.24
C GLY A 31 8.83 9.98 -4.57
N ARG A 32 9.20 9.33 -3.46
CA ARG A 32 10.50 9.47 -2.79
C ARG A 32 11.46 8.32 -3.07
N GLY A 33 11.09 7.40 -3.95
CA GLY A 33 11.90 6.24 -4.35
C GLY A 33 11.91 5.12 -3.31
N LEU A 34 10.96 5.07 -2.39
CA LEU A 34 10.79 3.92 -1.49
C LEU A 34 10.04 2.80 -2.21
N GLU A 35 10.47 1.56 -2.01
CA GLU A 35 9.74 0.41 -2.54
C GLU A 35 8.32 0.41 -1.96
N THR A 36 7.32 0.48 -2.83
CA THR A 36 5.95 0.77 -2.40
C THR A 36 4.95 -0.14 -3.08
N VAL A 37 4.05 -0.72 -2.30
CA VAL A 37 2.81 -1.37 -2.76
C VAL A 37 1.64 -0.48 -2.37
N GLY A 38 0.78 -0.14 -3.32
CA GLY A 38 -0.36 0.75 -3.12
C GLY A 38 -1.69 0.03 -3.27
N PHE A 39 -2.64 0.23 -2.36
CA PHE A 39 -4.05 -0.09 -2.61
C PHE A 39 -4.64 1.01 -3.50
N ALA A 40 -5.28 0.64 -4.61
CA ALA A 40 -5.77 1.59 -5.60
C ALA A 40 -7.21 1.27 -5.98
N ASP A 41 -8.12 2.19 -5.67
CA ASP A 41 -9.47 2.18 -6.23
C ASP A 41 -9.42 2.77 -7.66
N SER A 42 -10.44 2.48 -8.45
CA SER A 42 -10.68 2.98 -9.80
C SER A 42 -10.61 4.52 -9.94
N ASN A 43 -10.80 5.25 -8.85
CA ASN A 43 -10.69 6.70 -8.77
C ASN A 43 -9.27 7.20 -8.41
N ASP A 44 -8.30 6.30 -8.17
CA ASP A 44 -6.89 6.60 -7.85
C ASP A 44 -5.93 6.26 -9.02
N PRO A 45 -6.07 6.90 -10.20
CA PRO A 45 -5.28 6.55 -11.39
C PRO A 45 -3.77 6.74 -11.19
N ALA A 46 -3.37 7.60 -10.24
CA ALA A 46 -1.97 7.92 -9.99
C ALA A 46 -1.15 6.70 -9.56
N LEU A 47 -1.74 5.73 -8.86
CA LEU A 47 -1.02 4.54 -8.43
C LEU A 47 -0.73 3.59 -9.61
N PHE A 48 -1.72 3.40 -10.48
CA PHE A 48 -1.56 2.61 -11.70
C PHE A 48 -0.54 3.24 -12.68
N VAL A 49 -0.56 4.57 -12.82
CA VAL A 49 0.48 5.29 -13.57
C VAL A 49 1.83 5.11 -12.90
N GLY A 50 1.88 5.25 -11.57
CA GLY A 50 3.10 5.05 -10.80
C GLY A 50 3.70 3.66 -10.96
N GLU A 51 2.88 2.62 -11.08
CA GLU A 51 3.32 1.25 -11.38
C GLU A 51 3.89 1.13 -12.79
N ALA A 52 3.21 1.69 -13.79
CA ALA A 52 3.71 1.73 -15.16
C ALA A 52 5.04 2.49 -15.28
N GLU A 53 5.25 3.51 -14.46
CA GLU A 53 6.47 4.31 -14.37
C GLU A 53 7.49 3.79 -13.34
N GLN A 54 7.20 2.65 -12.69
CA GLN A 54 8.07 1.98 -11.73
C GLN A 54 8.36 2.78 -10.44
N SER A 55 7.58 3.82 -10.16
CA SER A 55 7.61 4.55 -8.88
C SER A 55 6.76 3.88 -7.79
N ILE A 56 5.82 3.02 -8.21
CA ILE A 56 5.09 2.06 -7.37
C ILE A 56 5.47 0.67 -7.85
N ARG A 57 5.75 -0.26 -6.94
CA ARG A 57 6.12 -1.63 -7.32
C ARG A 57 4.92 -2.42 -7.83
N VAL A 58 3.81 -2.33 -7.11
CA VAL A 58 2.56 -3.05 -7.38
C VAL A 58 1.40 -2.17 -6.94
N SER A 59 0.41 -1.98 -7.81
CA SER A 59 -0.91 -1.47 -7.43
C SER A 59 -1.84 -2.66 -7.21
N VAL A 60 -2.50 -2.70 -6.06
CA VAL A 60 -3.51 -3.71 -5.74
C VAL A 60 -4.88 -3.08 -5.98
N PRO A 61 -5.61 -3.46 -7.04
CA PRO A 61 -6.96 -2.97 -7.26
C PRO A 61 -7.87 -3.36 -6.10
N LEU A 62 -8.49 -2.38 -5.45
CA LEU A 62 -9.36 -2.58 -4.30
C LEU A 62 -10.39 -1.45 -4.22
N ASP A 63 -11.65 -1.79 -3.98
CA ASP A 63 -12.64 -0.80 -3.54
C ASP A 63 -12.33 -0.45 -2.07
N ASP A 64 -11.63 0.66 -1.86
CA ASP A 64 -11.01 1.01 -0.58
C ASP A 64 -11.94 1.85 0.34
N ASN A 65 -13.14 2.18 -0.14
CA ASN A 65 -14.09 3.05 0.54
C ASN A 65 -15.42 2.34 0.88
N VAL A 66 -15.33 1.06 1.28
CA VAL A 66 -16.46 0.28 1.77
C VAL A 66 -16.43 0.06 3.28
N ALA A 67 -17.59 -0.25 3.85
CA ALA A 67 -17.68 -0.60 5.27
C ALA A 67 -16.82 -1.85 5.58
N PRO A 68 -16.14 -1.90 6.75
CA PRO A 68 -15.13 -2.94 7.02
C PRO A 68 -15.60 -4.39 6.86
N HIS A 69 -16.88 -4.68 7.13
CA HIS A 69 -17.42 -6.03 7.03
C HIS A 69 -17.48 -6.56 5.58
N TYR A 70 -17.44 -5.68 4.58
CA TYR A 70 -17.39 -6.08 3.17
C TYR A 70 -16.02 -6.63 2.75
N TYR A 71 -14.95 -6.38 3.53
CA TYR A 71 -13.65 -6.99 3.26
C TYR A 71 -13.54 -8.44 3.75
N ALA A 72 -14.53 -8.98 4.47
CA ALA A 72 -14.43 -10.34 5.03
C ALA A 72 -14.10 -11.43 3.99
N PRO A 73 -14.70 -11.46 2.78
CA PRO A 73 -14.33 -12.42 1.75
C PRO A 73 -12.89 -12.25 1.24
N LEU A 74 -12.44 -11.00 1.08
CA LEU A 74 -11.05 -10.70 0.67
C LEU A 74 -10.06 -11.16 1.74
N THR A 75 -10.33 -10.84 3.01
CA THR A 75 -9.49 -11.27 4.13
C THR A 75 -9.39 -12.79 4.21
N ALA A 76 -10.52 -13.50 4.05
CA ALA A 76 -10.52 -14.97 4.05
C ALA A 76 -9.63 -15.54 2.94
N TYR A 77 -9.80 -15.05 1.70
CA TYR A 77 -8.97 -15.45 0.57
C TYR A 77 -7.48 -15.18 0.81
N LEU A 78 -7.12 -14.01 1.33
CA LEU A 78 -5.72 -13.65 1.60
C LEU A 78 -5.08 -14.54 2.67
N LEU A 79 -5.81 -14.87 3.73
CA LEU A 79 -5.33 -15.77 4.79
C LEU A 79 -5.13 -17.20 4.27
N GLU A 80 -6.07 -17.70 3.47
CA GLU A 80 -5.94 -19.01 2.81
C GLU A 80 -4.73 -19.05 1.88
N ALA A 81 -4.62 -18.07 0.97
CA ALA A 81 -3.51 -17.99 0.01
C ALA A 81 -2.14 -17.83 0.68
N ALA A 82 -2.09 -17.20 1.85
CA ALA A 82 -0.87 -17.05 2.65
C ALA A 82 -0.54 -18.30 3.51
N GLY A 83 -1.42 -19.31 3.56
CA GLY A 83 -1.26 -20.45 4.46
C GLY A 83 -1.40 -20.07 5.94
N LEU A 84 -2.17 -19.03 6.23
CA LEU A 84 -2.40 -18.47 7.57
C LEU A 84 -3.84 -18.70 8.05
N ASP A 85 -4.64 -19.46 7.32
CA ASP A 85 -5.98 -19.82 7.77
C ASP A 85 -5.88 -20.72 9.02
N PRO A 86 -6.36 -20.27 10.19
CA PRO A 86 -6.31 -21.07 11.41
C PRO A 86 -7.21 -22.31 11.37
N ALA A 87 -8.08 -22.45 10.36
CA ALA A 87 -8.94 -23.61 10.16
C ALA A 87 -8.38 -24.65 9.18
N ALA A 88 -7.23 -24.39 8.52
CA ALA A 88 -6.59 -25.27 7.55
C ALA A 88 -5.64 -26.32 8.17
#